data_AF-A0A1M5M449-F1
#
_entry.id   AF-A0A1M5M449-F1
#
_cell.length_a   1.000
_cell.length_b   1.000
_cell.length_c   1.000
_cell.angle_alpha   90.00
_cell.angle_beta   90.00
_cell.angle_gamma   90.00
#
_symmetry.space_group_name_H-M   'P 1'
#
loop_
_entity.id
_entity.type
_entity.pdbx_description
1 polymer ?
#
loop_
_entity_poly.entity_id
_entity_poly.type
_entity_poly.pdbx_seq_one_letter_code
_entity_poly.pdbx_strand_id
1 'polypeptide(L)' 'MGIIILLISISLVIAVGFLLSFLWSMKSGQFDDTYSPSVRMLFEDKPEPEHQPEPESQPESANDEKK' A
#
# COMPACT_ATOMS: atom_id res chain seq x y z
N MET A 1 8.23 -51.60 19.09
CA MET A 1 7.61 -50.51 19.88
C MET A 1 8.36 -49.19 19.79
N GLY A 2 9.70 -49.16 19.84
CA GLY A 2 10.46 -47.90 19.73
C GLY A 2 10.28 -47.14 18.41
N ILE A 3 10.18 -47.84 17.27
CA ILE A 3 9.99 -47.21 15.96
C ILE A 3 8.67 -46.42 15.87
N ILE A 4 7.61 -46.91 16.53
CA ILE A 4 6.29 -46.27 16.49
C ILE A 4 6.35 -44.94 17.24
N ILE A 5 7.00 -44.93 18.42
CA ILE A 5 7.19 -43.72 19.23
C ILE A 5 8.05 -42.69 18.47
N LEU A 6 9.10 -43.15 17.78
CA LEU A 6 9.95 -42.29 16.94
C LEU A 6 9.15 -41.64 15.80
N LEU A 7 8.35 -42.42 15.07
CA LEU A 7 7.54 -41.91 13.95
C LEU A 7 6.47 -40.92 14.42
N ILE A 8 5.79 -41.19 15.53
CA ILE A 8 4.81 -40.28 16.13
C ILE A 8 5.49 -38.96 16.52
N SER A 9 6.65 -39.03 17.15
CA SER A 9 7.39 -37.84 17.59
C SER A 9 7.82 -36.97 16.40
N ILE A 10 8.36 -37.59 15.35
CA ILE A 10 8.77 -36.88 14.12
C ILE A 10 7.55 -36.23 13.44
N SER A 11 6.46 -36.98 13.29
CA SER A 11 5.21 -36.46 12.71
C SER A 11 4.66 -35.26 13.49
N LEU A 12 4.68 -35.33 14.82
CA LEU A 12 4.21 -34.25 15.68
C LEU A 12 5.08 -33.00 15.56
N VAL A 13 6.41 -33.16 15.53
CA VAL A 13 7.35 -32.05 15.35
C VAL A 13 7.12 -31.35 14.01
N ILE A 14 6.95 -32.13 12.93
CA ILE A 14 6.66 -31.57 11.60
C ILE A 14 5.32 -30.82 11.61
N ALA A 15 4.27 -31.41 12.19
CA ALA A 15 2.95 -30.79 12.25
C ALA A 15 2.97 -29.46 13.01
N VAL A 16 3.63 -29.41 14.18
CA VAL A 16 3.78 -28.18 14.97
C VAL A 16 4.66 -27.16 14.23
N GLY A 17 5.74 -27.59 13.60
CA GLY A 17 6.61 -26.71 12.81
C GLY A 17 5.87 -26.04 11.64
N PHE A 18 5.04 -26.81 10.93
CA PHE A 18 4.18 -26.27 9.87
C PHE A 18 3.13 -25.31 10.42
N LEU A 19 2.48 -25.65 11.53
CA LEU A 19 1.48 -24.78 12.16
C LEU A 19 2.08 -23.44 12.60
N LEU A 20 3.24 -23.46 13.27
CA LEU A 20 3.92 -22.23 13.69
C LEU A 20 4.38 -21.38 12.49
N SER A 21 4.92 -22.02 11.45
CA SER A 21 5.32 -21.33 10.21
C SER A 21 4.11 -20.72 9.50
N PHE A 22 2.98 -21.43 9.46
CA PHE A 22 1.73 -20.94 8.89
C PHE A 22 1.20 -19.71 9.64
N LEU A 23 1.14 -19.78 10.98
CA LEU A 23 0.71 -18.64 11.81
C LEU A 23 1.64 -17.43 11.65
N TRP A 24 2.96 -17.65 11.57
CA TRP A 24 3.93 -16.58 11.30
C TRP A 24 3.70 -15.95 9.93
N SER A 25 3.45 -16.78 8.90
CA SER A 25 3.16 -16.30 7.55
C SER A 25 1.88 -15.48 7.47
N MET A 26 0.82 -15.85 8.22
CA MET A 26 -0.41 -15.05 8.27
C MET A 26 -0.18 -13.69 8.93
N LYS A 27 0.74 -13.61 9.90
CA LYS A 27 1.06 -12.35 10.59
C LYS A 27 1.87 -11.39 9.71
N SER A 28 2.56 -11.86 8.67
CA SER A 28 3.40 -11.02 7.79
C SER A 28 2.64 -10.00 6.92
N GLY A 29 1.38 -9.67 7.26
CA GLY A 29 0.81 -8.36 6.93
C GLY A 29 0.58 -8.10 5.46
N GLN A 30 0.55 -9.13 4.61
CA GLN A 30 0.26 -8.99 3.17
C GLN A 30 -1.17 -8.51 2.87
N PHE A 31 -1.98 -8.25 3.90
CA PHE A 31 -3.34 -7.70 3.79
C PHE A 31 -3.38 -6.16 3.76
N ASP A 32 -2.23 -5.50 3.58
CA ASP A 32 -2.15 -4.03 3.53
C ASP A 32 -2.86 -3.44 2.30
N ASP A 33 -3.10 -4.26 1.27
CA ASP A 33 -3.92 -3.88 0.12
C ASP A 33 -5.42 -4.17 0.39
N THR A 34 -5.95 -3.62 1.48
CA THR A 34 -7.39 -3.74 1.82
C THR A 34 -8.27 -2.77 1.01
N TYR A 35 -7.65 -1.84 0.26
CA TYR A 35 -8.33 -0.85 -0.57
C TYR A 35 -8.25 -1.23 -2.04
N SER A 36 -9.29 -1.93 -2.49
CA SER A 36 -9.43 -2.31 -3.90
C SER A 36 -9.32 -1.07 -4.82
N PRO A 37 -8.57 -1.15 -5.94
CA PRO A 37 -8.38 -0.04 -6.87
C PRO A 37 -9.70 0.55 -7.39
N SER A 38 -10.77 -0.25 -7.44
CA SER A 38 -12.12 0.18 -7.80
C SER A 38 -12.75 1.18 -6.81
N VAL A 39 -12.41 1.12 -5.52
CA VAL A 39 -12.88 2.08 -4.51
C VAL A 39 -12.14 3.40 -4.65
N ARG A 40 -10.81 3.33 -4.87
CA ARG A 40 -9.97 4.51 -5.07
C ARG A 40 -10.44 5.33 -6.27
N MET A 41 -10.70 4.67 -7.39
CA MET A 41 -11.16 5.34 -8.62
C MET A 41 -12.52 6.05 -8.41
N LEU A 42 -13.47 5.45 -7.69
CA LEU A 42 -14.81 6.02 -7.50
C LEU A 42 -14.83 7.29 -6.61
N PHE A 43 -13.83 7.47 -5.74
CA PHE A 43 -13.75 8.60 -4.82
C PHE A 43 -12.67 9.64 -5.19
N GLU A 44 -11.64 9.25 -5.95
CA GLU A 44 -10.60 10.16 -6.47
C GLU A 44 -10.99 10.82 -7.81
N ASP A 45 -11.94 10.25 -8.58
CA ASP A 45 -12.41 10.84 -9.85
C ASP A 45 -13.38 12.02 -9.68
N LYS A 46 -13.55 12.53 -8.46
CA LYS A 46 -14.33 13.75 -8.24
C LYS A 46 -13.43 14.94 -8.62
N PRO A 47 -13.71 15.68 -9.70
CA PRO A 47 -12.91 16.84 -10.04
C PRO A 47 -12.96 17.81 -8.85
N GLU A 48 -11.81 18.12 -8.26
CA GLU A 48 -11.70 19.30 -7.42
C GLU A 48 -12.20 20.49 -8.25
N PRO A 49 -13.01 21.40 -7.68
CA PRO A 49 -13.37 22.62 -8.39
C PRO A 49 -12.07 23.32 -8.75
N GLU A 50 -11.83 23.49 -10.05
CA GLU A 50 -10.64 24.11 -10.62
C GLU A 50 -10.24 25.32 -9.80
N HIS A 51 -9.05 25.26 -9.20
CA HIS A 51 -8.37 26.46 -8.74
C HIS A 51 -8.06 27.26 -10.01
N GLN A 52 -8.91 28.26 -10.27
CA GLN A 52 -8.74 29.23 -11.35
C GLN A 52 -7.32 29.79 -11.26
N PRO A 53 -6.51 29.76 -12.33
CA PRO A 53 -5.22 30.42 -12.30
C PRO A 53 -5.45 31.92 -12.08
N GLU A 54 -4.88 32.45 -10.99
CA GLU A 54 -4.77 33.90 -10.77
C GLU A 54 -4.18 34.55 -12.03
N PRO A 55 -4.78 35.63 -12.55
CA PRO A 55 -4.19 36.34 -13.67
C PRO A 55 -2.90 36.99 -13.21
N GLU A 56 -1.79 36.48 -13.73
CA GLU A 56 -0.45 37.04 -13.58
C GLU A 56 -0.46 38.50 -14.08
N SER A 57 -0.58 39.43 -13.14
CA SER A 57 -0.50 40.86 -13.40
C SER A 57 0.92 41.20 -13.82
N GLN A 58 1.10 41.34 -15.12
CA GLN A 58 2.27 41.91 -15.77
C GLN A 58 2.69 43.21 -15.07
N PRO A 59 3.98 43.42 -14.74
CA PRO A 59 4.44 44.75 -14.39
C PRO A 59 4.58 45.55 -15.67
N GLU A 60 3.55 46.32 -15.99
CA GLU A 60 3.62 47.43 -16.92
C GLU A 60 4.33 48.59 -16.21
N SER A 61 5.63 48.79 -16.45
CA SER A 61 6.22 50.12 -16.26
C SER A 61 7.34 50.41 -17.24
N ALA A 62 7.07 51.42 -18.07
CA ALA A 62 8.01 52.41 -18.58
C ALA A 62 8.95 51.96 -19.70
N ASN A 63 8.41 52.03 -20.93
CA ASN A 63 9.19 52.59 -22.02
C ASN A 63 9.33 54.10 -21.73
N ASP A 64 10.52 54.54 -21.35
CA ASP A 64 10.87 55.96 -21.24
C ASP A 64 11.93 56.31 -22.30
N GLU A 65 11.83 57.55 -22.76
CA GLU A 65 12.37 58.22 -23.93
C GLU A 65 13.77 57.87 -24.44
N LYS A 66 13.83 57.63 -25.76
CA LYS A 66 14.51 58.52 -26.72
C LYS A 66 15.64 59.40 -26.15
N LYS A 67 16.90 58.93 -26.19
CA LYS A 67 18.06 59.76 -26.54
C LYS A 67 19.23 58.94 -27.09
#